data_AF-A0A1M4MXE0-F1
#
_entry.id   AF-A0A1M4MXE0-F1
#
_cell.length_a   1.000
_cell.length_b   1.000
_cell.length_c   1.000
_cell.angle_alpha   90.00
_cell.angle_beta   90.00
_cell.angle_gamma   90.00
#
_symmetry.space_group_name_H-M   'P 1'
#
loop_
_entity.id
_entity.type
_entity.pdbx_description
1 polymer ?
#
loop_
_entity_poly.entity_id
_entity_poly.type
_entity_poly.pdbx_seq_one_letter_code
_entity_poly.pdbx_strand_id
1 'polypeptide(L)'
;MRELQLTNAAAGIADVFEDIEALAASCRFTDCLHETEPGCTILAAIADGSLDPARFNRWRKLQAEDAFNSASLAERREKNRAFGKLVRSAVKVKLDRKR
;
A
#
# COMPACT_ATOMS: atom_id res chain seq x y z
N MET A 1 23.01 9.39 -15.53
CA MET A 1 22.25 8.54 -14.58
C MET A 1 21.87 7.27 -15.30
N ARG A 2 22.15 6.12 -14.69
CA ARG A 2 21.82 4.81 -15.26
C ARG A 2 20.57 4.34 -14.50
N GLU A 3 19.41 4.58 -15.08
CA GLU A 3 18.15 4.09 -14.52
C GLU A 3 18.05 2.58 -14.79
N LEU A 4 17.91 1.80 -13.72
CA LEU A 4 17.51 0.41 -13.82
C LEU A 4 16.02 0.41 -14.11
N GLN A 5 15.65 0.18 -15.37
CA GLN A 5 14.30 -0.25 -15.71
C GLN A 5 14.10 -1.62 -15.07
N LEU A 6 13.53 -1.65 -13.86
CA LEU A 6 13.03 -2.86 -13.21
C LEU A 6 11.82 -3.34 -14.01
N THR A 7 12.06 -4.07 -15.08
CA THR A 7 11.02 -4.53 -16.01
C THR A 7 10.02 -5.51 -15.39
N ASN A 8 10.27 -5.99 -14.16
CA ASN A 8 9.34 -6.82 -13.38
C ASN A 8 9.58 -6.68 -11.86
N ALA A 9 9.45 -5.46 -11.33
CA ALA A 9 9.61 -5.20 -9.89
C ALA A 9 8.62 -6.00 -9.03
N ALA A 10 7.36 -6.12 -9.46
CA ALA A 10 6.33 -6.90 -8.77
C ALA A 10 6.75 -8.35 -8.49
N ALA A 11 7.27 -9.08 -9.48
CA ALA A 11 7.73 -10.46 -9.26
C ALA A 11 8.92 -10.52 -8.30
N GLY A 12 9.88 -9.60 -8.42
CA GLY A 12 11.01 -9.55 -7.50
C GLY A 12 10.61 -9.24 -6.05
N ILE A 13 9.58 -8.42 -5.85
CA ILE A 13 9.01 -8.17 -4.52
C ILE A 13 8.34 -9.44 -3.98
N ALA A 14 7.51 -10.12 -4.80
CA ALA A 14 6.86 -11.35 -4.41
C ALA A 14 7.86 -12.44 -4.01
N ASP A 15 8.96 -12.58 -4.73
CA ASP A 15 10.00 -13.58 -4.44
C ASP A 15 10.76 -13.27 -3.13
N VAL A 16 11.10 -12.00 -2.88
CA VAL A 16 11.89 -11.60 -1.69
C VAL A 16 11.06 -11.63 -0.40
N PHE A 17 9.74 -11.49 -0.53
CA PHE A 17 8.80 -11.41 0.59
C PHE A 17 7.74 -12.50 0.53
N GLU A 18 8.07 -13.66 -0.05
CA GLU A 18 7.15 -14.81 -0.19
C GLU A 18 6.50 -15.21 1.14
N ASP A 19 7.25 -15.17 2.24
CA ASP A 19 6.75 -15.44 3.58
C ASP A 19 5.66 -14.44 4.01
N ILE A 20 5.83 -13.16 3.68
CA ILE A 20 4.84 -12.12 3.97
C ILE A 20 3.62 -12.27 3.05
N GLU A 21 3.81 -12.59 1.76
CA GLU A 21 2.70 -12.86 0.83
C GLU A 21 1.85 -14.06 1.29
N ALA A 22 2.49 -15.13 1.78
CA ALA A 22 1.79 -16.28 2.35
C ALA A 22 1.00 -15.91 3.62
N LEU A 23 1.58 -15.08 4.50
CA LEU A 23 0.87 -14.55 5.66
C LEU A 23 -0.31 -13.64 5.27
N ALA A 24 -0.14 -12.80 4.25
CA ALA A 24 -1.20 -11.95 3.73
C ALA A 24 -2.36 -12.79 3.16
N ALA A 25 -2.05 -13.81 2.37
CA ALA A 25 -3.03 -14.70 1.75
C ALA A 25 -3.82 -15.55 2.77
N SER A 26 -3.27 -15.77 3.97
CA SER A 26 -3.94 -16.49 5.05
C SER A 26 -4.78 -15.59 5.98
N CYS A 27 -4.87 -14.29 5.69
CA CYS A 27 -5.70 -13.40 6.47
C CYS A 27 -7.18 -13.76 6.35
N ARG A 28 -7.93 -13.51 7.43
CA ARG A 28 -9.38 -13.79 7.50
C ARG A 28 -10.18 -13.11 6.38
N PHE A 29 -9.75 -11.91 5.97
CA PHE A 29 -10.41 -11.09 4.96
C PHE A 29 -9.54 -10.96 3.72
N THR A 30 -10.16 -11.03 2.55
CA THR A 30 -9.48 -10.91 1.25
C THR A 30 -9.01 -9.49 0.95
N ASP A 31 -9.59 -8.48 1.61
CA ASP A 31 -9.27 -7.06 1.50
C ASP A 31 -8.61 -6.51 2.78
N CYS A 32 -7.96 -7.38 3.56
CA CYS A 32 -7.26 -6.98 4.78
C CYS A 32 -6.15 -5.96 4.47
N LEU A 33 -6.17 -4.81 5.13
CA LEU A 33 -5.15 -3.77 5.03
C LEU A 33 -4.00 -3.96 6.04
N HIS A 34 -4.13 -4.96 6.91
CA HIS A 34 -3.17 -5.34 7.93
C HIS A 34 -2.82 -4.19 8.90
N GLU A 35 -3.80 -3.37 9.26
CA GLU A 35 -3.65 -2.23 10.16
C GLU A 35 -4.31 -2.47 11.52
N THR A 36 -5.59 -2.86 11.51
CA THR A 36 -6.39 -3.01 12.73
C THR A 36 -7.38 -4.17 12.67
N GLU A 37 -7.38 -4.92 11.58
CA GLU A 37 -8.38 -5.93 11.28
C GLU A 37 -8.30 -7.13 12.24
N PRO A 38 -9.44 -7.59 12.77
CA PRO A 38 -9.47 -8.77 13.63
C PRO A 38 -9.13 -10.03 12.82
N GLY A 39 -8.22 -10.85 13.35
CA GLY A 39 -7.77 -12.08 12.67
C GLY A 39 -6.83 -11.82 11.49
N CYS A 40 -6.13 -10.69 11.48
CA CYS A 40 -5.02 -10.45 10.57
C CYS A 40 -3.80 -11.29 10.97
N THR A 41 -3.38 -12.22 10.09
CA THR A 41 -2.24 -13.11 10.34
C THR A 41 -0.92 -12.35 10.41
N ILE A 42 -0.76 -11.27 9.62
CA ILE A 42 0.43 -10.42 9.69
C ILE A 42 0.55 -9.75 11.06
N LEU A 43 -0.53 -9.15 11.58
CA LEU A 43 -0.50 -8.50 12.90
C LEU A 43 -0.23 -9.53 14.01
N ALA A 44 -0.77 -10.75 13.88
CA ALA A 44 -0.48 -11.84 14.81
C ALA A 44 1.01 -12.24 14.77
N ALA A 45 1.60 -12.40 13.58
CA ALA A 45 3.01 -12.74 13.40
C ALA A 45 3.95 -11.63 13.91
N ILE A 46 3.55 -10.37 13.79
CA ILE A 46 4.29 -9.25 14.39
C ILE A 46 4.18 -9.30 15.92
N ALA A 47 3.00 -9.61 16.45
CA ALA A 47 2.76 -9.66 17.90
C ALA A 47 3.50 -10.84 18.58
N ASP A 48 3.62 -11.98 17.91
CA ASP A 48 4.35 -13.14 18.41
C ASP A 48 5.86 -13.13 18.09
N GLY A 49 6.32 -12.15 17.31
CA GLY A 49 7.72 -11.94 16.95
C GLY A 49 8.24 -12.81 15.80
N SER A 50 7.38 -13.61 15.15
CA SER A 50 7.75 -14.37 13.94
C SER A 50 7.94 -13.49 12.71
N LEU A 51 7.40 -12.26 12.71
CA LEU A 51 7.63 -11.25 11.67
C LEU A 51 8.14 -9.94 12.26
N ASP A 52 9.31 -9.48 11.78
CA ASP A 52 9.84 -8.17 12.14
C ASP A 52 8.95 -7.04 11.55
N PRO A 53 8.38 -6.15 12.39
CA PRO A 53 7.59 -5.02 11.89
C PRO A 53 8.36 -4.10 10.94
N ALA A 54 9.68 -3.96 11.08
CA ALA A 54 10.47 -3.18 10.13
C ALA A 54 10.52 -3.85 8.74
N ARG A 55 10.54 -5.19 8.67
CA ARG A 55 10.48 -5.95 7.42
C ARG A 55 9.12 -5.81 6.75
N PHE A 56 8.03 -5.93 7.51
CA PHE A 56 6.67 -5.69 7.01
C PHE A 56 6.51 -4.29 6.42
N ASN A 57 7.01 -3.26 7.12
CA ASN A 57 6.96 -1.88 6.63
C ASN A 57 7.73 -1.69 5.31
N ARG A 58 8.86 -2.38 5.11
CA ARG A 58 9.60 -2.35 3.84
C ARG A 58 8.79 -2.97 2.70
N TRP A 59 8.19 -4.14 2.93
CA TRP A 59 7.31 -4.79 1.95
C TRP A 59 6.14 -3.87 1.56
N ARG A 60 5.42 -3.32 2.56
CA ARG A 60 4.30 -2.39 2.34
C ARG A 60 4.70 -1.17 1.50
N LYS A 61 5.88 -0.61 1.78
CA LYS A 61 6.42 0.51 1.03
C LYS A 61 6.73 0.14 -0.42
N LEU A 62 7.40 -1.00 -0.65
CA LEU A 62 7.74 -1.46 -2.00
C LEU A 62 6.50 -1.77 -2.84
N GLN A 63 5.48 -2.41 -2.26
CA GLN A 63 4.19 -2.64 -2.93
C GLN A 63 3.54 -1.31 -3.36
N ALA A 64 3.56 -0.29 -2.50
CA ALA A 64 3.01 1.03 -2.83
C ALA A 64 3.81 1.73 -3.94
N GLU A 65 5.14 1.63 -3.91
CA GLU A 65 6.02 2.19 -4.94
C GLU A 65 5.84 1.47 -6.28
N ASP A 66 5.77 0.14 -6.29
CA ASP A 66 5.49 -0.65 -7.50
C ASP A 66 4.13 -0.28 -8.09
N ALA A 67 3.06 -0.26 -7.28
CA ALA A 67 1.72 0.12 -7.73
C ALA A 67 1.68 1.55 -8.32
N PHE A 68 2.49 2.46 -7.80
CA PHE A 68 2.63 3.79 -8.38
C PHE A 68 3.38 3.76 -9.72
N ASN A 69 4.49 3.03 -9.78
CA ASN A 69 5.38 2.93 -10.94
C ASN A 69 4.77 2.15 -12.11
N SER A 70 3.96 1.13 -11.83
CA SER A 70 3.26 0.31 -12.81
C SER A 70 1.94 0.92 -13.29
N ALA A 71 1.34 1.84 -12.53
CA ALA A 71 0.12 2.53 -12.93
C ALA A 71 0.28 3.26 -14.27
N SER A 72 -0.68 3.07 -15.16
CA SER A 72 -0.73 3.75 -16.45
C SER A 72 -0.88 5.27 -16.29
N LEU A 73 -0.49 6.01 -17.33
CA LEU A 73 -0.71 7.46 -17.37
C LEU A 73 -2.19 7.84 -17.21
N ALA A 74 -3.11 7.00 -17.71
CA ALA A 74 -4.54 7.21 -17.58
C ALA A 74 -4.99 7.08 -16.12
N GLU A 75 -4.62 5.99 -15.44
CA GLU A 75 -4.93 5.75 -14.03
C GLU A 75 -4.34 6.82 -13.11
N ARG A 76 -3.09 7.22 -13.35
CA ARG A 76 -2.44 8.32 -12.60
C ARG A 76 -3.21 9.63 -12.75
N ARG A 77 -3.63 9.96 -13.98
CA ARG A 77 -4.43 11.18 -14.24
C ARG A 77 -5.79 11.12 -13.57
N GLU A 78 -6.45 9.97 -13.57
CA GLU A 78 -7.73 9.78 -12.89
C GLU A 78 -7.60 9.97 -11.37
N LYS A 79 -6.64 9.29 -10.74
CA LYS A 79 -6.34 9.43 -9.30
C LYS A 79 -6.06 10.89 -8.93
N ASN A 80 -5.23 11.59 -9.71
CA ASN A 80 -4.93 13.01 -9.49
C ASN A 80 -6.16 13.90 -9.59
N ARG A 81 -7.06 13.65 -10.56
CA ARG A 81 -8.32 14.41 -10.68
C ARG A 81 -9.26 14.14 -9.51
N ALA A 82 -9.41 12.88 -9.10
CA ALA A 82 -10.25 12.49 -7.96
C ALA A 82 -9.73 13.15 -6.66
N PHE A 83 -8.42 13.07 -6.41
CA PHE A 83 -7.79 13.73 -5.28
C PHE A 83 -8.00 15.25 -5.29
N GLY A 84 -7.81 15.91 -6.44
CA GLY A 84 -8.05 17.35 -6.58
C GLY A 84 -9.50 17.76 -6.27
N LYS A 85 -10.50 16.92 -6.60
CA LYS A 85 -11.91 17.16 -6.22
C LYS A 85 -12.09 17.07 -4.70
N LEU A 86 -11.50 16.05 -4.07
CA LEU A 86 -11.57 15.86 -2.62
C LEU A 86 -10.95 17.03 -1.85
N VAL A 87 -9.76 17.48 -2.26
CA VAL A 87 -9.08 18.63 -1.64
C VAL A 87 -9.93 19.89 -1.72
N ARG A 88 -10.49 20.21 -2.91
CA ARG A 88 -11.38 21.38 -3.07
C ARG A 88 -12.61 21.30 -2.17
N SER A 89 -13.21 20.12 -2.05
CA SER A 89 -14.36 19.91 -1.16
C SER A 89 -13.99 20.14 0.31
N ALA A 90 -12.89 19.57 0.78
CA ALA A 90 -12.41 19.74 2.14
C ALA A 90 -12.05 21.21 2.47
N VAL A 91 -11.42 21.91 1.53
CA VAL A 91 -11.10 23.35 1.68
C VAL A 91 -12.37 24.18 1.77
N LYS A 92 -13.37 23.91 0.93
CA LYS A 92 -14.68 24.59 0.98
C LYS A 92 -15.35 24.40 2.35
N VAL A 93 -15.42 23.16 2.84
CA VAL A 93 -16.00 22.87 4.17
C VAL A 93 -15.27 23.63 5.28
N LYS A 94 -13.92 23.70 5.23
CA LYS A 94 -13.14 24.48 6.20
C LYS A 94 -13.43 25.98 6.12
N LEU A 95 -13.57 26.53 4.91
CA LEU A 95 -13.90 27.95 4.70
C LEU A 95 -15.31 28.28 5.22
N ASP A 96 -16.27 27.42 4.92
CA ASP A 96 -17.67 27.58 5.35
C ASP A 96 -17.81 27.51 6.88
N ARG A 97 -17.02 26.65 7.56
CA ARG A 97 -16.97 26.55 9.03
C ARG A 97 -16.32 27.74 9.75
N LYS A 98 -15.62 28.62 9.02
CA LYS A 98 -14.88 29.76 9.59
C LYS A 98 -15.65 31.09 9.46
N ARG A 99 -16.79 31.08 8.78
CA ARG A 99 -17.79 32.16 8.74
C ARG A 99 -18.79 32.00 9.87
#